data_AF-A0A4U5J654-F1
#
_entry.id   AF-A0A4U5J654-F1
#
_cell.length_a   1.000
_cell.length_b   1.000
_cell.length_c   1.000
_cell.angle_alpha   90.00
_cell.angle_beta   90.00
_cell.angle_gamma   90.00
#
_symmetry.space_group_name_H-M   'P 1'
#
loop_
_entity.id
_entity.type
_entity.pdbx_description
1 polymer ?
#
loop_
_entity_poly.entity_id
_entity_poly.type
_entity_poly.pdbx_seq_one_letter_code
_entity_poly.pdbx_strand_id
1 'polypeptide(L)'
;MERRAKGDRAISPVIGVTLMFVIVVLLAGVSAGMLLGFESQLRDPGHTFATDETVEVALQGNDTEHSLEFVHLAGQSVAADALRVRVGDGEATQTVDLDTGSAPTLADGEWSSGERLDLELDEDTICRGDGDTAEVTLVYDGADSAYVLSERRVPIERGQFVIRGDSVETTADFTANVKFLGTGWSSPTYDAPVNVSVRVNRTEVKAWELVGDSDTTVGSYGVSRQSTGTSISVRASGKESRLGDWRTTSDAENDEYLVVLRDGDPVPNYDAGSGQQDVAAYAEPFIDDGVVSLDDNQAIYLFDFNRQGPYHETADYQDAVVLVSFFAQRATEAQVHDVAEEQVIVCPAETKSASPNGGD
;
A
#
# COMPACT_ATOMS: atom_id res chain seq x y z
N MET A 1 55.70 38.97 -48.60
CA MET A 1 54.34 38.92 -48.00
C MET A 1 53.33 39.26 -49.09
N GLU A 2 52.86 38.25 -49.82
CA GLU A 2 51.81 38.41 -50.84
C GLU A 2 50.43 38.40 -50.17
N ARG A 3 49.69 39.50 -50.32
CA ARG A 3 48.27 39.60 -49.94
C ARG A 3 47.42 39.09 -51.10
N ARG A 4 46.78 37.92 -50.91
CA ARG A 4 45.78 37.35 -51.82
C ARG A 4 44.46 38.12 -51.64
N ALA A 5 44.07 38.90 -52.64
CA ALA A 5 42.78 39.60 -52.67
C ALA A 5 41.63 38.56 -52.72
N LYS A 6 40.76 38.61 -51.72
CA LYS A 6 39.53 37.80 -51.66
C LYS A 6 38.55 38.42 -52.67
N GLY A 7 38.27 37.73 -53.76
CA GLY A 7 37.26 38.16 -54.73
C GLY A 7 35.87 38.05 -54.11
N ASP A 8 35.23 39.20 -53.89
CA ASP A 8 33.83 39.28 -53.54
C ASP A 8 33.00 38.74 -54.71
N ARG A 9 32.49 37.52 -54.57
CA ARG A 9 31.53 36.94 -55.50
C ARG A 9 30.16 37.56 -55.21
N ALA A 10 29.87 38.68 -55.86
CA ALA A 10 28.53 39.24 -55.87
C ALA A 10 27.56 38.24 -56.51
N ILE A 11 26.53 37.85 -55.77
CA ILE A 11 25.46 37.00 -56.27
C ILE A 11 24.76 37.77 -57.40
N SER A 12 24.61 37.13 -58.56
CA SER A 12 23.90 37.71 -59.71
C SER A 12 22.51 38.21 -59.28
N PRO A 13 22.11 39.45 -59.64
CA PRO A 13 20.80 40.00 -59.28
C PRO A 13 19.63 39.08 -59.63
N VAL A 14 19.75 38.33 -60.72
CA VAL A 14 18.72 37.37 -61.15
C VAL A 14 18.60 36.20 -60.18
N ILE A 15 19.73 35.68 -59.67
CA ILE A 15 19.74 34.61 -58.68
C ILE A 15 19.15 35.09 -57.35
N GLY A 16 19.44 36.34 -56.96
CA GLY A 16 18.87 36.94 -55.76
C GLY A 16 17.34 37.02 -55.80
N VAL A 17 16.77 37.47 -56.92
CA VAL A 17 15.31 37.58 -57.09
C VAL A 17 14.63 36.21 -57.11
N THR A 18 15.18 35.24 -57.84
CA THR A 18 14.61 33.89 -57.88
C THR A 18 14.64 33.23 -56.51
N LEU A 19 15.75 33.37 -55.77
CA LEU A 19 15.87 32.82 -54.42
C LEU A 19 14.85 33.46 -53.46
N MET A 20 14.68 34.78 -53.52
CA MET A 20 13.72 35.49 -52.67
C MET A 20 12.28 35.05 -52.95
N PHE A 21 11.92 34.88 -54.24
CA PHE A 21 10.59 34.42 -54.62
C PHE A 21 10.29 33.00 -54.10
N VAL A 22 11.25 32.08 -54.23
CA VAL A 22 11.10 30.71 -53.71
C VAL A 22 10.90 30.71 -52.19
N ILE A 23 11.68 31.53 -51.47
CA ILE A 23 11.52 31.64 -50.01
C ILE A 23 10.14 32.16 -49.65
N VAL A 24 9.65 33.21 -50.32
CA VAL A 24 8.32 33.78 -50.04
C VAL A 24 7.21 32.77 -50.31
N VAL A 25 7.28 32.01 -51.40
CA VAL A 25 6.29 30.98 -51.72
C VAL A 25 6.31 29.84 -50.69
N LEU A 26 7.49 29.40 -50.25
CA LEU A 26 7.60 28.40 -49.19
C LEU A 26 7.04 28.92 -47.85
N LEU A 27 7.36 30.17 -47.49
CA LEU A 27 6.87 30.79 -46.26
C LEU A 27 5.33 30.93 -46.28
N ALA A 28 4.76 31.31 -47.43
CA ALA A 28 3.32 31.40 -47.59
C ALA A 28 2.66 30.02 -47.47
N GLY A 29 3.25 28.97 -48.05
CA GLY A 29 2.78 27.60 -47.93
C GLY A 29 2.81 27.08 -46.48
N VAL A 30 3.91 27.30 -45.76
CA VAL A 30 4.02 26.94 -44.33
C VAL A 30 3.03 27.72 -43.48
N SER A 31 2.88 29.02 -43.73
CA SER A 31 1.93 29.88 -42.98
C SER A 31 0.47 29.47 -43.23
N ALA A 32 0.12 29.13 -44.47
CA ALA A 32 -1.20 28.60 -44.82
C ALA A 32 -1.44 27.23 -44.18
N GLY A 33 -0.43 26.35 -44.17
CA GLY A 33 -0.50 25.05 -43.51
C GLY A 33 -0.69 25.17 -42.00
N MET A 34 -0.03 26.14 -41.35
CA MET A 34 -0.24 26.44 -39.93
C MET A 34 -1.66 26.97 -39.69
N LEU A 35 -2.12 27.98 -40.44
CA LEU A 35 -3.46 28.56 -40.27
C LEU A 35 -4.60 27.55 -40.48
N LEU A 36 -4.48 26.67 -41.48
CA LEU A 36 -5.47 25.62 -41.74
C LEU A 36 -5.36 24.44 -40.76
N GLY A 37 -4.19 24.19 -40.17
CA GLY A 37 -3.99 23.16 -39.15
C GLY A 37 -4.56 23.52 -37.76
N PHE A 38 -4.65 24.81 -37.43
CA PHE A 38 -5.23 25.28 -36.17
C PHE A 38 -6.76 25.17 -36.15
N GLU A 39 -7.45 25.19 -37.29
CA GLU A 39 -8.91 25.10 -37.35
C GLU A 39 -9.43 23.73 -36.86
N SER A 40 -8.65 22.66 -37.05
CA SER A 40 -8.95 21.34 -36.48
C SER A 40 -8.69 21.21 -34.97
N GLN A 41 -7.89 22.10 -34.38
CA GLN A 41 -7.59 22.10 -32.93
C GLN A 41 -8.42 23.12 -32.13
N LEU A 42 -9.15 24.01 -32.81
CA LEU A 42 -9.97 25.08 -32.21
C LEU A 42 -11.48 24.81 -32.27
N ARG A 43 -11.92 23.59 -32.63
CA ARG A 43 -13.34 23.23 -32.56
C ARG A 43 -13.72 23.03 -31.10
N ASP A 44 -14.55 23.96 -30.61
CA ASP A 44 -15.09 24.13 -29.27
C ASP A 44 -14.05 24.04 -28.13
N PRO A 45 -13.75 25.12 -27.40
CA PRO A 45 -13.08 24.92 -26.11
C PRO A 45 -13.98 23.98 -25.30
N GLY A 46 -13.44 22.81 -24.93
CA GLY A 46 -14.16 21.86 -24.07
C GLY A 46 -14.71 22.57 -22.83
N HIS A 47 -15.78 22.04 -22.26
CA HIS A 47 -16.44 22.69 -21.12
C HIS A 47 -15.40 23.02 -20.05
N THR A 48 -15.29 24.31 -19.68
CA THR A 48 -14.44 24.73 -18.57
C THR A 48 -15.22 24.57 -17.28
N PHE A 49 -14.74 23.70 -16.40
CA PHE A 49 -15.23 23.56 -15.03
C PHE A 49 -14.07 23.22 -14.10
N ALA A 50 -14.31 23.34 -12.80
CA ALA A 50 -13.36 23.02 -11.74
C ALA A 50 -14.01 21.99 -10.82
N THR A 51 -13.25 20.97 -10.43
CA THR A 51 -13.71 19.90 -9.55
C THR A 51 -12.82 19.78 -8.33
N ASP A 52 -13.42 19.35 -7.22
CA ASP A 52 -12.70 18.79 -6.08
C ASP A 52 -13.07 17.32 -5.92
N GLU A 53 -12.17 16.55 -5.32
CA GLU A 53 -12.32 15.10 -5.17
C GLU A 53 -11.90 14.67 -3.77
N THR A 54 -12.79 13.92 -3.12
CA THR A 54 -12.53 13.33 -1.81
C THR A 54 -12.84 11.85 -1.78
N VAL A 55 -11.88 11.06 -1.30
CA VAL A 55 -12.04 9.63 -1.04
C VAL A 55 -12.37 9.43 0.43
N GLU A 56 -13.46 8.73 0.70
CA GLU A 56 -13.81 8.23 2.02
C GLU A 56 -13.76 6.69 2.01
N VAL A 57 -13.25 6.12 3.09
CA VAL A 57 -13.12 4.66 3.26
C VAL A 57 -13.86 4.26 4.51
N ALA A 58 -14.58 3.15 4.46
CA ALA A 58 -15.39 2.61 5.54
C ALA A 58 -15.07 1.14 5.77
N LEU A 59 -14.49 0.81 6.94
CA LEU A 59 -14.16 -0.58 7.29
C LEU A 59 -15.31 -1.25 8.06
N GLN A 60 -15.89 -2.33 7.51
CA GLN A 60 -16.92 -3.14 8.16
C GLN A 60 -16.52 -4.62 8.27
N GLY A 61 -15.68 -4.94 9.26
CA GLY A 61 -15.23 -6.32 9.46
C GLY A 61 -14.18 -6.69 8.44
N ASN A 62 -14.38 -7.78 7.71
CA ASN A 62 -13.51 -8.13 6.59
C ASN A 62 -13.90 -7.40 5.30
N ASP A 63 -15.04 -6.71 5.29
CA ASP A 63 -15.55 -6.02 4.12
C ASP A 63 -15.09 -4.55 4.18
N THR A 64 -14.63 -3.99 3.06
CA THR A 64 -14.31 -2.57 2.94
C THR A 64 -15.22 -1.91 1.92
N GLU A 65 -15.83 -0.79 2.32
CA GLU A 65 -16.66 0.03 1.45
C GLU A 65 -15.91 1.34 1.18
N HIS A 66 -15.84 1.75 -0.09
CA HIS A 66 -15.17 2.98 -0.50
C HIS A 66 -16.20 3.91 -1.14
N SER A 67 -16.18 5.19 -0.77
CA SER A 67 -16.98 6.21 -1.45
C SER A 67 -16.07 7.29 -2.03
N LEU A 68 -16.34 7.69 -3.28
CA LEU A 68 -15.73 8.85 -3.92
C LEU A 68 -16.75 9.97 -4.00
N GLU A 69 -16.45 11.13 -3.44
CA GLU A 69 -17.22 12.35 -3.65
C GLU A 69 -16.49 13.25 -4.65
N PHE A 70 -17.20 13.66 -5.71
CA PHE A 70 -16.79 14.71 -6.61
C PHE A 70 -17.64 15.96 -6.39
N VAL A 71 -17.01 17.12 -6.27
CA VAL A 71 -17.70 18.41 -6.11
C VAL A 71 -17.51 19.28 -7.33
N HIS A 72 -18.60 19.77 -7.94
CA HIS A 72 -18.51 20.75 -9.02
C HIS A 72 -18.29 22.14 -8.42
N LEU A 73 -17.06 22.66 -8.48
CA LEU A 73 -16.73 23.94 -7.86
C LEU A 73 -17.23 25.13 -8.67
N ALA A 74 -17.06 25.09 -9.99
CA ALA A 74 -17.40 26.19 -10.89
C ALA A 74 -17.42 25.72 -12.35
N GLY A 75 -18.12 26.44 -13.23
CA GLY A 75 -18.12 26.18 -14.68
C GLY A 75 -19.51 25.96 -15.26
N GLN A 76 -19.54 25.36 -16.44
CA GLN A 76 -20.80 24.94 -17.09
C GLN A 76 -21.32 23.64 -16.48
N SER A 77 -22.63 23.47 -16.49
CA SER A 77 -23.28 22.20 -16.16
C SER A 77 -22.97 21.16 -17.23
N VAL A 78 -22.87 19.90 -16.82
CA VAL A 78 -22.58 18.75 -17.71
C VAL A 78 -23.62 17.67 -17.51
N ALA A 79 -24.03 16.99 -18.58
CA ALA A 79 -24.99 15.89 -18.47
C ALA A 79 -24.38 14.73 -17.66
N ALA A 80 -25.12 14.23 -16.67
CA ALA A 80 -24.63 13.20 -15.75
C ALA A 80 -24.35 11.86 -16.44
N ASP A 81 -25.13 11.53 -17.46
CA ASP A 81 -24.98 10.32 -18.29
C ASP A 81 -23.74 10.32 -19.19
N ALA A 82 -23.13 11.49 -19.39
CA ALA A 82 -21.86 11.64 -20.09
C ALA A 82 -20.65 11.54 -19.14
N LEU A 83 -20.86 11.36 -17.84
CA LEU A 83 -19.76 11.26 -16.86
C LEU A 83 -19.44 9.80 -16.55
N ARG A 84 -18.14 9.49 -16.54
CA ARG A 84 -17.61 8.20 -16.12
C ARG A 84 -16.45 8.39 -15.16
N VAL A 85 -16.35 7.51 -14.18
CA VAL A 85 -15.19 7.44 -13.29
C VAL A 85 -14.35 6.23 -13.70
N ARG A 86 -13.05 6.44 -13.89
CA ARG A 86 -12.08 5.36 -14.07
C ARG A 86 -11.26 5.22 -12.81
N VAL A 87 -11.18 4.01 -12.26
CA VAL A 87 -10.43 3.73 -11.04
C VAL A 87 -9.60 2.48 -11.24
N GLY A 88 -8.32 2.52 -10.85
CA GLY A 88 -7.44 1.36 -10.77
C GLY A 88 -6.01 1.69 -11.16
N ASP A 89 -5.17 0.65 -11.34
CA ASP A 89 -3.78 0.78 -11.77
C ASP A 89 -3.54 0.08 -13.12
N GLY A 90 -3.16 0.86 -14.14
CA GLY A 90 -2.76 0.35 -15.44
C GLY A 90 -3.80 -0.57 -16.11
N GLU A 91 -3.47 -1.86 -16.24
CA GLU A 91 -4.36 -2.84 -16.88
C GLU A 91 -5.55 -3.26 -16.01
N ALA A 92 -5.52 -2.95 -14.71
CA ALA A 92 -6.60 -3.23 -13.76
C ALA A 92 -7.63 -2.08 -13.64
N THR A 93 -7.56 -1.06 -14.50
CA THR A 93 -8.51 0.07 -14.48
C THR A 93 -9.93 -0.38 -14.85
N GLN A 94 -10.87 -0.10 -13.95
CA GLN A 94 -12.30 -0.25 -14.20
C GLN A 94 -12.94 1.09 -14.56
N THR A 95 -14.07 1.05 -15.26
CA THR A 95 -14.89 2.22 -15.58
C THR A 95 -16.25 2.05 -14.94
N VAL A 96 -16.67 3.04 -14.17
CA VAL A 96 -17.97 3.12 -13.50
C VAL A 96 -18.78 4.24 -14.13
N ASP A 97 -19.98 3.89 -14.61
CA ASP A 97 -20.92 4.84 -15.19
C ASP A 97 -21.76 5.48 -14.06
N LEU A 98 -21.80 6.81 -14.02
CA LEU A 98 -22.47 7.55 -12.94
C LEU A 98 -24.01 7.55 -13.05
N ASP A 99 -24.58 6.97 -14.10
CA ASP A 99 -26.04 6.87 -14.31
C ASP A 99 -26.66 5.57 -13.73
N THR A 100 -25.84 4.59 -13.34
CA THR A 100 -26.31 3.21 -13.06
C THR A 100 -26.77 2.94 -11.63
N GLY A 101 -26.91 3.97 -10.80
CA GLY A 101 -27.55 3.87 -9.47
C GLY A 101 -26.60 3.91 -8.27
N SER A 102 -25.29 4.05 -8.50
CA SER A 102 -24.29 4.25 -7.44
C SER A 102 -24.06 5.73 -7.08
N ALA A 103 -24.69 6.66 -7.83
CA ALA A 103 -24.66 8.09 -7.56
C ALA A 103 -26.06 8.66 -7.31
N PRO A 104 -26.22 9.68 -6.46
CA PRO A 104 -27.50 10.34 -6.26
C PRO A 104 -28.00 10.86 -7.61
N THR A 105 -29.20 10.42 -8.03
CA THR A 105 -29.85 10.94 -9.23
C THR A 105 -29.97 12.45 -9.12
N LEU A 106 -29.14 13.17 -9.88
CA LEU A 106 -29.21 14.62 -10.02
C LEU A 106 -30.61 15.00 -10.49
N ALA A 107 -31.22 16.00 -9.85
CA ALA A 107 -32.66 16.26 -9.95
C ALA A 107 -33.13 16.61 -11.37
N ASP A 108 -32.24 17.17 -12.19
CA ASP A 108 -32.45 17.57 -13.58
C ASP A 108 -31.59 16.80 -14.58
N GLY A 109 -30.79 15.82 -14.12
CA GLY A 109 -29.88 15.04 -14.95
C GLY A 109 -28.61 15.77 -15.39
N GLU A 110 -28.35 16.98 -14.86
CA GLU A 110 -27.12 17.72 -15.08
C GLU A 110 -26.35 17.89 -13.78
N TRP A 111 -25.02 17.84 -13.84
CA TRP A 111 -24.13 18.14 -12.73
C TRP A 111 -23.67 19.59 -12.82
N SER A 112 -24.08 20.40 -11.86
CA SER A 112 -23.94 21.85 -11.82
C SER A 112 -23.10 22.32 -10.63
N SER A 113 -22.60 23.56 -10.71
CA SER A 113 -21.78 24.17 -9.66
C SER A 113 -22.47 24.15 -8.29
N GLY A 114 -21.77 23.59 -7.30
CA GLY A 114 -22.22 23.38 -5.93
C GLY A 114 -22.77 21.98 -5.65
N GLU A 115 -22.99 21.16 -6.69
CA GLU A 115 -23.51 19.80 -6.54
C GLU A 115 -22.40 18.77 -6.32
N ARG A 116 -22.79 17.66 -5.70
CA ARG A 116 -21.93 16.55 -5.32
C ARG A 116 -22.37 15.29 -6.05
N LEU A 117 -21.38 14.50 -6.44
CA LEU A 117 -21.56 13.14 -6.94
C LEU A 117 -20.83 12.20 -5.99
N ASP A 118 -21.60 11.47 -5.21
CA ASP A 118 -21.11 10.38 -4.38
C ASP A 118 -21.13 9.10 -5.21
N LEU A 119 -20.05 8.34 -5.20
CA LEU A 119 -19.95 7.06 -5.89
C LEU A 119 -19.48 5.99 -4.91
N GLU A 120 -20.34 5.02 -4.64
CA GLU A 120 -19.95 3.78 -3.95
C GLU A 120 -19.10 2.92 -4.90
N LEU A 121 -17.90 2.57 -4.46
CA LEU A 121 -17.00 1.66 -5.13
C LEU A 121 -16.96 0.32 -4.40
N ASP A 122 -17.02 -0.75 -5.19
CA ASP A 122 -16.80 -2.10 -4.68
C ASP A 122 -15.29 -2.31 -4.45
N GLU A 123 -14.94 -3.04 -3.41
CA GLU A 123 -13.57 -3.48 -3.13
C GLU A 123 -12.93 -4.15 -4.35
N ASP A 124 -13.69 -5.00 -5.05
CA ASP A 124 -13.25 -5.73 -6.23
C ASP A 124 -12.85 -4.80 -7.40
N THR A 125 -13.33 -3.56 -7.39
CA THR A 125 -13.05 -2.52 -8.38
C THR A 125 -11.71 -1.84 -8.13
N ILE A 126 -11.31 -1.65 -6.87
CA ILE A 126 -10.09 -0.90 -6.53
C ILE A 126 -8.93 -1.82 -6.09
N CYS A 127 -9.24 -2.87 -5.34
CA CYS A 127 -8.26 -3.68 -4.62
C CYS A 127 -7.71 -4.87 -5.42
N ARG A 128 -8.23 -5.14 -6.62
CA ARG A 128 -7.86 -6.30 -7.47
C ARG A 128 -6.45 -6.22 -8.09
N GLY A 129 -5.84 -5.04 -8.16
CA GLY A 129 -4.47 -4.89 -8.68
C GLY A 129 -3.41 -5.10 -7.60
N ASP A 130 -2.15 -5.35 -8.01
CA ASP A 130 -0.99 -5.43 -7.10
C ASP A 130 -0.29 -4.08 -6.88
N GLY A 131 -0.77 -3.01 -7.52
CA GLY A 131 -0.12 -1.70 -7.50
C GLY A 131 -0.32 -0.90 -6.21
N ASP A 132 0.68 -0.17 -5.74
CA ASP A 132 0.60 0.64 -4.52
C ASP A 132 -0.12 1.99 -4.70
N THR A 133 -0.62 2.28 -5.91
CA THR A 133 -1.36 3.51 -6.22
C THR A 133 -2.51 3.23 -7.18
N ALA A 134 -3.69 3.76 -6.89
CA ALA A 134 -4.80 3.86 -7.84
C ALA A 134 -4.77 5.21 -8.55
N GLU A 135 -5.11 5.23 -9.83
CA GLU A 135 -5.47 6.44 -10.55
C GLU A 135 -7.01 6.55 -10.58
N VAL A 136 -7.53 7.65 -10.03
CA VAL A 136 -8.94 8.03 -10.07
C VAL A 136 -9.07 9.13 -11.10
N THR A 137 -9.84 8.88 -12.16
CA THR A 137 -10.05 9.84 -13.24
C THR A 137 -11.54 10.04 -13.47
N LEU A 138 -12.00 11.28 -13.30
CA LEU A 138 -13.33 11.68 -13.77
C LEU A 138 -13.22 12.06 -15.24
N VAL A 139 -14.03 11.46 -16.10
CA VAL A 139 -14.01 11.64 -17.55
C VAL A 139 -15.38 12.11 -18.02
N TYR A 140 -15.38 13.11 -18.90
CA TYR A 140 -16.53 13.42 -19.74
C TYR A 140 -16.40 12.64 -21.04
N ASP A 141 -17.40 11.85 -21.39
CA ASP A 141 -17.50 11.07 -22.62
C ASP A 141 -18.84 11.38 -23.31
N GLY A 142 -18.91 12.56 -23.92
CA GLY A 142 -20.05 13.00 -24.71
C GLY A 142 -20.01 12.46 -26.15
N ALA A 143 -21.12 12.60 -26.88
CA ALA A 143 -21.25 12.07 -28.24
C ALA A 143 -20.18 12.54 -29.23
N ASP A 144 -19.69 13.78 -29.07
CA ASP A 144 -18.76 14.42 -30.02
C ASP A 144 -17.36 14.66 -29.43
N SER A 145 -17.17 14.47 -28.11
CA SER A 145 -15.93 14.78 -27.43
C SER A 145 -15.76 14.00 -26.12
N ALA A 146 -14.55 13.50 -25.90
CA ALA A 146 -14.14 12.90 -24.63
C ALA A 146 -12.90 13.61 -24.08
N TYR A 147 -12.91 13.96 -22.80
CA TYR A 147 -11.76 14.58 -22.13
C TYR A 147 -11.80 14.33 -20.62
N VAL A 148 -10.62 14.42 -20.00
CA VAL A 148 -10.43 14.22 -18.55
C VAL A 148 -10.84 15.49 -17.80
N LEU A 149 -11.61 15.29 -16.72
CA LEU A 149 -12.12 16.34 -15.86
C LEU A 149 -11.31 16.52 -14.59
N SER A 150 -11.00 15.40 -13.94
CA SER A 150 -10.14 15.29 -12.76
C SER A 150 -9.27 14.07 -12.96
N GLU A 151 -8.03 14.15 -12.51
CA GLU A 151 -7.12 13.01 -12.45
C GLU A 151 -6.32 13.13 -11.15
N ARG A 152 -6.37 12.07 -10.36
CA ARG A 152 -5.70 12.00 -9.07
C ARG A 152 -5.09 10.62 -8.88
N ARG A 153 -3.89 10.61 -8.32
CA ARG A 153 -3.26 9.37 -7.82
C ARG A 153 -3.48 9.28 -6.33
N VAL A 154 -4.00 8.16 -5.89
CA VAL A 154 -4.32 7.88 -4.49
C VAL A 154 -3.51 6.65 -4.07
N PRO A 155 -2.71 6.72 -2.99
CA PRO A 155 -2.03 5.54 -2.46
C PRO A 155 -3.02 4.44 -2.08
N ILE A 156 -2.66 3.19 -2.32
CA ILE A 156 -3.37 2.01 -1.83
C ILE A 156 -2.55 1.41 -0.69
N GLU A 157 -3.17 1.25 0.48
CA GLU A 157 -2.65 0.46 1.59
C GLU A 157 -3.42 -0.85 1.67
N ARG A 158 -2.72 -1.98 1.49
CA ARG A 158 -3.31 -3.32 1.62
C ARG A 158 -3.16 -3.82 3.05
N GLY A 159 -4.20 -4.50 3.52
CA GLY A 159 -4.25 -5.01 4.88
C GLY A 159 -4.82 -3.99 5.87
N GLN A 160 -5.53 -4.50 6.88
CA GLN A 160 -6.18 -3.67 7.91
C GLN A 160 -5.23 -3.30 9.07
N PHE A 161 -3.94 -3.38 8.80
CA PHE A 161 -2.89 -2.85 9.65
C PHE A 161 -1.66 -2.52 8.82
N VAL A 162 -0.91 -1.53 9.28
CA VAL A 162 0.31 -1.06 8.65
C VAL A 162 1.48 -1.51 9.53
N ILE A 163 2.43 -2.24 8.94
CA ILE A 163 3.68 -2.55 9.63
C ILE A 163 4.67 -1.41 9.36
N ARG A 164 5.00 -0.62 10.38
CA ARG A 164 5.97 0.48 10.32
C ARG A 164 7.23 0.12 11.09
N GLY A 165 8.31 -0.19 10.35
CA GLY A 165 9.50 -0.80 10.94
C GLY A 165 9.13 -2.11 11.63
N ASP A 166 9.37 -2.17 12.95
CA ASP A 166 9.09 -3.33 13.79
C ASP A 166 7.75 -3.25 14.54
N SER A 167 6.92 -2.23 14.26
CA SER A 167 5.63 -2.02 14.92
C SER A 167 4.47 -2.29 13.98
N VAL A 168 3.38 -2.85 14.51
CA VAL A 168 2.11 -3.03 13.78
C VAL A 168 1.08 -2.03 14.29
N GLU A 169 0.57 -1.19 13.40
CA GLU A 169 -0.49 -0.21 13.65
C GLU A 169 -1.79 -0.69 13.00
N THR A 170 -2.88 -0.83 13.75
CA THR A 170 -4.16 -1.27 13.17
C THR A 170 -4.98 -0.09 12.69
N THR A 171 -5.59 -0.23 11.51
CA THR A 171 -6.52 0.76 10.96
C THR A 171 -7.96 0.50 11.41
N ALA A 172 -8.31 -0.71 11.84
CA ALA A 172 -9.64 -1.01 12.40
C ALA A 172 -9.59 -1.53 13.85
N ASP A 173 -10.77 -1.58 14.47
CA ASP A 173 -11.02 -2.40 15.65
C ASP A 173 -10.66 -3.85 15.33
N PHE A 174 -9.91 -4.50 16.21
CA PHE A 174 -9.29 -5.79 15.90
C PHE A 174 -9.39 -6.81 17.03
N THR A 175 -9.27 -8.08 16.69
CA THR A 175 -8.71 -9.13 17.54
C THR A 175 -7.37 -9.56 16.96
N ALA A 176 -6.50 -10.17 17.77
CA ALA A 176 -5.26 -10.75 17.25
C ALA A 176 -5.04 -12.16 17.81
N ASN A 177 -4.25 -12.95 17.11
CA ASN A 177 -3.72 -14.21 17.58
C ASN A 177 -2.19 -14.12 17.59
N VAL A 178 -1.58 -14.48 18.72
CA VAL A 178 -0.12 -14.56 18.84
C VAL A 178 0.24 -16.02 19.04
N LYS A 179 0.97 -16.58 18.07
CA LYS A 179 1.35 -17.99 18.05
C LYS A 179 2.87 -18.10 18.11
N PHE A 180 3.35 -18.84 19.09
CA PHE A 180 4.76 -19.21 19.15
C PHE A 180 5.04 -20.32 18.13
N LEU A 181 5.97 -20.07 17.21
CA LEU A 181 6.36 -21.02 16.17
C LEU A 181 7.53 -21.92 16.61
N GLY A 182 8.45 -21.39 17.43
CA GLY A 182 9.53 -22.18 18.00
C GLY A 182 10.68 -21.35 18.59
N THR A 183 11.68 -22.05 19.11
CA THR A 183 12.91 -21.48 19.70
C THR A 183 14.11 -22.34 19.34
N GLY A 184 15.19 -21.70 18.90
CA GLY A 184 16.53 -22.25 18.83
C GLY A 184 17.33 -22.05 20.12
N TRP A 185 16.87 -21.17 21.03
CA TRP A 185 17.54 -20.90 22.31
C TRP A 185 17.59 -22.17 23.17
N SER A 186 18.79 -22.74 23.27
CA SER A 186 19.01 -24.04 23.90
C SER A 186 20.41 -24.11 24.53
N SER A 187 20.62 -25.05 25.46
CA SER A 187 21.91 -25.34 26.06
C SER A 187 22.29 -26.79 25.78
N PRO A 188 23.59 -27.13 25.66
CA PRO A 188 24.04 -28.52 25.47
C PRO A 188 23.59 -29.50 26.58
N THR A 189 23.06 -28.99 27.70
CA THR A 189 22.75 -29.78 28.90
C THR A 189 21.30 -29.71 29.38
N TYR A 190 20.47 -28.81 28.83
CA TYR A 190 19.03 -28.70 29.10
C TYR A 190 18.39 -27.70 28.14
N ASP A 191 17.07 -27.77 28.00
CA ASP A 191 16.31 -26.78 27.24
C ASP A 191 16.19 -25.47 28.03
N ALA A 192 16.75 -24.42 27.45
CA ALA A 192 16.87 -23.13 28.07
C ALA A 192 15.49 -22.46 28.16
N PRO A 193 15.07 -21.92 29.33
CA PRO A 193 13.74 -21.32 29.45
C PRO A 193 13.55 -20.15 28.49
N VAL A 194 12.43 -20.15 27.77
CA VAL A 194 11.99 -19.07 26.88
C VAL A 194 10.56 -18.69 27.23
N ASN A 195 10.23 -17.40 27.14
CA ASN A 195 8.92 -16.84 27.42
C ASN A 195 8.55 -15.87 26.30
N VAL A 196 7.31 -15.94 25.85
CA VAL A 196 6.72 -14.90 25.00
C VAL A 196 5.56 -14.27 25.74
N SER A 197 5.61 -12.95 25.89
CA SER A 197 4.54 -12.13 26.41
C SER A 197 4.00 -11.19 25.35
N VAL A 198 2.70 -10.93 25.44
CA VAL A 198 1.99 -9.97 24.61
C VAL A 198 1.51 -8.88 25.54
N ARG A 199 1.89 -7.65 25.25
CA ARG A 199 1.38 -6.48 25.94
C ARG A 199 0.39 -5.76 25.03
N VAL A 200 -0.84 -5.71 25.51
CA VAL A 200 -1.94 -4.98 24.88
C VAL A 200 -2.18 -3.73 25.72
N ASN A 201 -1.89 -2.56 25.14
CA ASN A 201 -1.89 -1.28 25.86
C ASN A 201 -0.94 -1.31 27.09
N ARG A 202 -1.47 -1.32 28.33
CA ARG A 202 -0.70 -1.37 29.59
C ARG A 202 -0.70 -2.75 30.27
N THR A 203 -1.39 -3.72 29.70
CA THR A 203 -1.56 -5.05 30.29
C THR A 203 -0.68 -6.04 29.57
N GLU A 204 0.23 -6.67 30.29
CA GLU A 204 1.10 -7.74 29.77
C GLU A 204 0.56 -9.10 30.19
N VAL A 205 0.50 -10.03 29.23
CA VAL A 205 0.06 -11.40 29.44
C VAL A 205 1.10 -12.35 28.84
N LYS A 206 1.43 -13.42 29.56
CA LYS A 206 2.27 -14.49 29.01
C LYS A 206 1.46 -15.25 27.96
N ALA A 207 1.90 -15.16 26.71
CA ALA A 207 1.34 -15.94 25.61
C ALA A 207 1.92 -17.36 25.57
N TRP A 208 3.19 -17.51 25.99
CA TRP A 208 3.89 -18.79 25.97
C TRP A 208 5.01 -18.87 27.01
N GLU A 209 5.29 -20.07 27.54
CA GLU A 209 6.41 -20.31 28.46
C GLU A 209 6.96 -21.74 28.37
N LEU A 210 8.27 -21.87 28.15
CA LEU A 210 9.04 -23.11 28.31
C LEU A 210 9.65 -23.20 29.69
N VAL A 211 9.30 -24.26 30.44
CA VAL A 211 9.82 -24.52 31.79
C VAL A 211 10.55 -25.86 31.80
N GLY A 212 11.86 -25.83 31.59
CA GLY A 212 12.67 -27.05 31.45
C GLY A 212 12.35 -27.77 30.14
N ASP A 213 12.30 -29.11 30.16
CA ASP A 213 11.99 -29.94 28.99
C ASP A 213 10.47 -30.09 28.73
N SER A 214 9.66 -29.25 29.39
CA SER A 214 8.21 -29.23 29.24
C SER A 214 7.76 -27.85 28.83
N ASP A 215 7.19 -27.78 27.63
CA ASP A 215 6.50 -26.61 27.16
C ASP A 215 5.19 -26.47 27.95
N THR A 216 4.98 -25.31 28.56
CA THR A 216 3.67 -24.88 29.03
C THR A 216 3.13 -23.86 28.04
N THR A 217 2.70 -24.39 26.89
CA THR A 217 2.12 -23.64 25.77
C THR A 217 0.61 -23.50 25.98
N VAL A 218 0.08 -22.27 25.93
CA VAL A 218 -1.24 -22.06 25.31
C VAL A 218 -0.93 -21.97 23.82
N GLY A 219 -1.31 -22.97 23.01
CA GLY A 219 -0.91 -23.12 21.59
C GLY A 219 -0.93 -21.84 20.74
N SER A 220 -1.82 -20.91 21.10
CA SER A 220 -1.77 -19.51 20.72
C SER A 220 -2.47 -18.65 21.78
N TYR A 221 -2.10 -17.38 21.89
CA TYR A 221 -2.78 -16.40 22.74
C TYR A 221 -3.72 -15.53 21.90
N GLY A 222 -5.01 -15.60 22.20
CA GLY A 222 -6.02 -14.72 21.62
C GLY A 222 -6.06 -13.38 22.34
N VAL A 223 -5.80 -12.30 21.61
CA VAL A 223 -6.07 -10.94 22.04
C VAL A 223 -7.55 -10.64 21.77
N SER A 224 -8.30 -10.45 22.86
CA SER A 224 -9.70 -10.00 22.82
C SER A 224 -9.83 -8.64 22.14
N ARG A 225 -11.07 -8.26 21.81
CA ARG A 225 -11.40 -7.00 21.12
C ARG A 225 -10.64 -5.78 21.62
N GLN A 226 -9.93 -5.13 20.70
CA GLN A 226 -9.24 -3.86 20.88
C GLN A 226 -9.83 -2.82 19.92
N SER A 227 -9.78 -1.56 20.33
CA SER A 227 -10.15 -0.44 19.46
C SER A 227 -9.00 -0.07 18.51
N THR A 228 -9.32 0.54 17.37
CA THR A 228 -8.35 1.17 16.46
C THR A 228 -7.32 2.01 17.23
N GLY A 229 -6.05 1.97 16.81
CA GLY A 229 -4.95 2.70 17.45
C GLY A 229 -4.45 2.11 18.77
N THR A 230 -4.99 0.96 19.21
CA THR A 230 -4.45 0.25 20.37
C THR A 230 -3.13 -0.41 20.01
N SER A 231 -2.03 -0.02 20.65
CA SER A 231 -0.74 -0.68 20.47
C SER A 231 -0.77 -2.11 21.02
N ILE A 232 -0.41 -3.07 20.17
CA ILE A 232 0.04 -4.40 20.58
C ILE A 232 1.57 -4.39 20.59
N SER A 233 2.16 -5.10 21.54
CA SER A 233 3.60 -5.34 21.57
C SER A 233 3.89 -6.79 21.91
N VAL A 234 4.82 -7.39 21.18
CA VAL A 234 5.33 -8.73 21.43
C VAL A 234 6.71 -8.64 22.07
N ARG A 235 6.87 -9.36 23.17
CA ARG A 235 8.11 -9.45 23.90
C ARG A 235 8.50 -10.91 24.05
N ALA A 236 9.76 -11.21 23.79
CA ALA A 236 10.34 -12.52 24.05
C ALA A 236 11.44 -12.39 25.11
N SER A 237 11.62 -13.43 25.91
CA SER A 237 12.68 -13.48 26.91
C SER A 237 13.26 -14.88 27.05
N GLY A 238 14.58 -14.97 27.21
CA GLY A 238 15.28 -16.24 27.39
C GLY A 238 16.24 -16.22 28.57
N LYS A 239 16.54 -17.40 29.10
CA LYS A 239 17.57 -17.60 30.12
C LYS A 239 18.65 -18.54 29.63
N GLU A 240 19.90 -18.11 29.67
CA GLU A 240 21.04 -18.96 29.30
C GLU A 240 21.17 -20.14 30.27
N SER A 241 20.71 -19.99 31.53
CA SER A 241 20.58 -21.09 32.47
C SER A 241 19.44 -21.02 33.45
N ARG A 242 19.10 -22.16 34.08
CA ARG A 242 18.03 -22.25 35.08
C ARG A 242 18.17 -21.22 36.23
N LEU A 243 19.41 -20.83 36.54
CA LEU A 243 19.73 -19.83 37.57
C LEU A 243 20.19 -18.49 36.98
N GLY A 244 20.24 -18.35 35.66
CA GLY A 244 20.66 -17.13 34.98
C GLY A 244 19.58 -16.05 34.99
N ASP A 245 20.00 -14.83 34.65
CA ASP A 245 19.11 -13.70 34.46
C ASP A 245 18.32 -13.83 33.15
N TRP A 246 17.09 -13.30 33.15
CA TRP A 246 16.30 -13.18 31.92
C TRP A 246 16.90 -12.10 31.03
N ARG A 247 17.09 -12.43 29.76
CA ARG A 247 17.35 -11.47 28.68
C ARG A 247 16.04 -11.27 27.93
N THR A 248 15.70 -10.04 27.61
CA THR A 248 14.35 -9.67 27.12
C THR A 248 14.47 -8.74 25.94
N THR A 249 13.82 -9.08 24.84
CA THR A 249 13.77 -8.30 23.60
C THR A 249 12.30 -8.01 23.25
N SER A 250 12.00 -6.83 22.73
CA SER A 250 10.62 -6.39 22.44
C SER A 250 10.58 -5.43 21.26
N ASP A 251 9.52 -5.54 20.47
CA ASP A 251 9.16 -4.61 19.39
C ASP A 251 8.93 -3.17 19.84
N ALA A 252 8.43 -2.95 21.05
CA ALA A 252 8.20 -1.63 21.60
C ALA A 252 9.49 -0.81 21.86
N GLU A 253 10.65 -1.48 21.90
CA GLU A 253 11.94 -0.84 22.19
C GLU A 253 12.77 -0.59 20.92
N ASN A 254 12.25 -0.93 19.72
CA ASN A 254 12.95 -0.86 18.42
C ASN A 254 14.36 -1.45 18.54
N ASP A 255 14.38 -2.71 18.98
CA ASP A 255 15.58 -3.37 19.43
C ASP A 255 16.32 -4.00 18.23
N GLU A 256 17.62 -3.75 18.15
CA GLU A 256 18.50 -4.28 17.10
C GLU A 256 18.61 -5.83 17.09
N TYR A 257 18.04 -6.47 18.12
CA TYR A 257 17.88 -7.91 18.30
C TYR A 257 16.48 -8.42 17.91
N LEU A 258 15.72 -7.63 17.15
CA LEU A 258 14.43 -8.01 16.57
C LEU A 258 14.45 -7.83 15.05
N VAL A 259 13.85 -8.78 14.34
CA VAL A 259 13.52 -8.65 12.92
C VAL A 259 12.06 -9.00 12.71
N VAL A 260 11.34 -8.20 11.93
CA VAL A 260 9.95 -8.48 11.55
C VAL A 260 9.89 -8.83 10.06
N LEU A 261 9.49 -10.06 9.75
CA LEU A 261 9.27 -10.54 8.40
C LEU A 261 7.84 -10.29 7.93
N ARG A 262 7.73 -9.93 6.66
CA ARG A 262 6.51 -9.60 5.92
C ARG A 262 6.36 -10.52 4.71
N ASP A 263 5.18 -10.52 4.11
CA ASP A 263 4.98 -11.21 2.84
C ASP A 263 5.96 -10.69 1.78
N GLY A 264 6.54 -11.62 1.02
CA GLY A 264 7.54 -11.34 -0.02
C GLY A 264 8.96 -11.10 0.49
N ASP A 265 9.19 -10.99 1.80
CA ASP A 265 10.55 -10.85 2.34
C ASP A 265 11.40 -12.08 2.01
N PRO A 266 12.71 -11.92 1.73
CA PRO A 266 13.59 -13.05 1.54
C PRO A 266 13.67 -13.85 2.86
N VAL A 267 13.62 -15.18 2.76
CA VAL A 267 13.82 -16.03 3.94
C VAL A 267 15.20 -15.76 4.52
N PRO A 268 15.29 -15.36 5.81
CA PRO A 268 16.59 -15.05 6.39
C PRO A 268 17.48 -16.29 6.44
N ASN A 269 18.72 -16.13 6.00
CA ASN A 269 19.75 -17.15 6.09
C ASN A 269 20.73 -16.75 7.20
N TYR A 270 20.28 -16.89 8.45
CA TYR A 270 21.15 -16.77 9.60
C TYR A 270 21.78 -18.14 9.88
N ASP A 271 23.10 -18.21 9.95
CA ASP A 271 23.80 -19.46 10.25
C ASP A 271 23.40 -19.91 11.66
N ALA A 272 22.63 -21.00 11.79
CA ALA A 272 22.34 -21.54 13.10
C ALA A 272 23.64 -21.93 13.81
N GLY A 273 23.73 -21.54 15.09
CA GLY A 273 24.78 -22.00 15.99
C GLY A 273 24.80 -23.52 16.10
N SER A 274 25.86 -24.07 16.69
CA SER A 274 26.17 -25.51 16.72
C SER A 274 24.99 -26.41 17.14
N GLY A 275 24.25 -26.95 16.17
CA GLY A 275 23.16 -27.91 16.37
C GLY A 275 21.75 -27.32 16.52
N GLN A 276 21.59 -26.01 16.34
CA GLN A 276 20.27 -25.36 16.29
C GLN A 276 19.65 -25.49 14.90
N GLN A 277 18.32 -25.35 14.81
CA GLN A 277 17.62 -25.27 13.52
C GLN A 277 17.60 -23.81 13.06
N ASP A 278 17.78 -23.58 11.77
CA ASP A 278 17.67 -22.24 11.19
C ASP A 278 16.24 -21.69 11.32
N VAL A 279 16.08 -20.36 11.26
CA VAL A 279 14.77 -19.68 11.24
C VAL A 279 13.81 -20.30 10.21
N ALA A 280 14.33 -20.70 9.05
CA ALA A 280 13.55 -21.32 7.98
C ALA A 280 12.83 -22.61 8.42
N ALA A 281 13.36 -23.35 9.38
CA ALA A 281 12.71 -24.55 9.90
C ALA A 281 11.46 -24.22 10.73
N TYR A 282 11.48 -23.12 11.49
CA TYR A 282 10.33 -22.67 12.28
C TYR A 282 9.27 -21.96 11.43
N ALA A 283 9.71 -21.27 10.37
CA ALA A 283 8.85 -20.57 9.43
C ALA A 283 8.43 -21.42 8.23
N GLU A 284 8.81 -22.71 8.14
CA GLU A 284 8.56 -23.60 6.99
C GLU A 284 7.13 -23.51 6.42
N PRO A 285 6.04 -23.47 7.23
CA PRO A 285 4.69 -23.37 6.70
C PRO A 285 4.37 -22.05 5.97
N PHE A 286 5.22 -21.03 6.15
CA PHE A 286 5.08 -19.67 5.63
C PHE A 286 6.20 -19.34 4.64
N ILE A 287 6.80 -20.36 4.01
CA ILE A 287 7.83 -20.18 3.00
C ILE A 287 7.33 -20.78 1.69
N ASP A 288 7.33 -19.98 0.64
CA ASP A 288 7.02 -20.40 -0.72
C ASP A 288 8.10 -19.88 -1.67
N ASP A 289 8.63 -20.74 -2.55
CA ASP A 289 9.69 -20.41 -3.51
C ASP A 289 10.89 -19.62 -2.96
N GLY A 290 11.24 -19.83 -1.67
CA GLY A 290 12.38 -19.19 -1.02
C GLY A 290 12.13 -17.75 -0.54
N VAL A 291 10.87 -17.30 -0.57
CA VAL A 291 10.40 -16.07 0.07
C VAL A 291 9.39 -16.39 1.17
N VAL A 292 9.23 -15.47 2.10
CA VAL A 292 8.19 -15.52 3.12
C VAL A 292 6.84 -15.31 2.43
N SER A 293 5.91 -16.25 2.60
CA SER A 293 4.53 -16.19 2.11
C SER A 293 3.58 -16.09 3.29
N LEU A 294 3.15 -14.86 3.57
CA LEU A 294 2.21 -14.53 4.63
C LEU A 294 0.90 -14.00 4.04
N ASP A 295 -0.17 -14.14 4.80
CA ASP A 295 -1.39 -13.36 4.54
C ASP A 295 -1.10 -11.88 4.84
N ASP A 296 -1.80 -10.96 4.19
CA ASP A 296 -1.68 -9.52 4.47
C ASP A 296 -1.97 -9.20 5.93
N ASN A 297 -2.70 -10.10 6.60
CA ASN A 297 -3.04 -9.98 8.00
C ASN A 297 -2.03 -10.63 8.99
N GLN A 298 -0.82 -10.99 8.53
CA GLN A 298 0.19 -11.65 9.34
C GLN A 298 1.57 -10.98 9.35
N ALA A 299 2.32 -11.20 10.42
CA ALA A 299 3.74 -10.86 10.54
C ALA A 299 4.48 -11.91 11.38
N ILE A 300 5.75 -12.19 11.04
CA ILE A 300 6.60 -13.06 11.86
C ILE A 300 7.67 -12.21 12.55
N TYR A 301 7.75 -12.32 13.86
CA TYR A 301 8.78 -11.68 14.69
C TYR A 301 9.87 -12.69 15.03
N LEU A 302 11.10 -12.30 14.78
CA LEU A 302 12.32 -13.05 15.02
C LEU A 302 13.11 -12.35 16.13
N PHE A 303 13.34 -13.05 17.23
CA PHE A 303 14.01 -12.50 18.40
C PHE A 303 15.39 -13.13 18.59
N ASP A 304 16.32 -12.30 19.08
CA ASP A 304 17.63 -12.71 19.55
C ASP A 304 17.84 -12.23 21.00
N PHE A 305 18.43 -13.08 21.84
CA PHE A 305 18.74 -12.80 23.25
C PHE A 305 20.23 -12.59 23.49
N ASN A 306 21.08 -12.79 22.48
CA ASN A 306 22.53 -12.71 22.60
C ASN A 306 23.05 -11.28 22.44
N ARG A 307 22.81 -10.46 23.48
CA ARG A 307 23.25 -9.05 23.57
C ARG A 307 24.76 -8.83 23.79
N GLN A 308 25.61 -9.76 23.35
CA GLN A 308 27.05 -9.73 23.64
C GLN A 308 27.83 -8.83 22.69
N GLY A 309 27.63 -7.52 22.81
CA GLY A 309 28.52 -6.49 22.25
C GLY A 309 27.96 -5.70 21.06
N PRO A 310 28.69 -4.67 20.60
CA PRO A 310 28.22 -3.69 19.60
C PRO A 310 28.20 -4.21 18.15
N TYR A 311 28.27 -5.53 17.95
CA TYR A 311 28.35 -6.16 16.64
C TYR A 311 27.39 -7.35 16.57
N HIS A 312 26.45 -7.30 15.62
CA HIS A 312 25.41 -8.31 15.34
C HIS A 312 25.92 -9.62 14.72
N GLU A 313 27.24 -9.83 14.62
CA GLU A 313 27.81 -10.95 13.85
C GLU A 313 27.47 -12.33 14.43
N THR A 314 26.93 -12.38 15.65
CA THR A 314 26.46 -13.60 16.31
C THR A 314 24.95 -13.63 16.53
N ALA A 315 24.20 -12.66 15.99
CA ALA A 315 22.75 -12.67 16.08
C ALA A 315 22.21 -13.65 15.03
N ASP A 316 21.51 -14.68 15.49
CA ASP A 316 20.91 -15.72 14.66
C ASP A 316 19.38 -15.60 14.59
N TYR A 317 18.79 -14.69 15.37
CA TYR A 317 17.38 -14.31 15.33
C TYR A 317 16.39 -15.49 15.39
N GLN A 318 16.80 -16.58 16.03
CA GLN A 318 16.01 -17.80 16.16
C GLN A 318 15.67 -18.12 17.62
N ASP A 319 16.03 -17.24 18.56
CA ASP A 319 15.85 -17.47 19.99
C ASP A 319 14.37 -17.46 20.41
N ALA A 320 13.54 -16.74 19.66
CA ALA A 320 12.10 -16.96 19.63
C ALA A 320 11.54 -16.56 18.27
N VAL A 321 10.65 -17.38 17.72
CA VAL A 321 9.94 -17.11 16.47
C VAL A 321 8.45 -17.04 16.75
N VAL A 322 7.81 -15.92 16.42
CA VAL A 322 6.41 -15.64 16.79
C VAL A 322 5.63 -15.15 15.58
N LEU A 323 4.52 -15.82 15.26
CA LEU A 323 3.54 -15.33 14.30
C LEU A 323 2.49 -14.48 15.02
N VAL A 324 2.19 -13.31 14.46
CA VAL A 324 1.05 -12.49 14.86
C VAL A 324 0.09 -12.40 13.70
N SER A 325 -1.19 -12.70 13.94
CA SER A 325 -2.26 -12.57 12.97
C SER A 325 -3.33 -11.61 13.50
N PHE A 326 -3.75 -10.63 12.70
CA PHE A 326 -4.80 -9.68 13.09
C PHE A 326 -6.09 -9.97 12.34
N PHE A 327 -7.22 -9.67 12.97
CA PHE A 327 -8.54 -9.86 12.38
C PHE A 327 -9.37 -8.63 12.70
N ALA A 328 -9.80 -7.88 11.68
CA ALA A 328 -10.70 -6.77 11.93
C ALA A 328 -12.05 -7.27 12.41
N GLN A 329 -12.70 -6.40 13.16
CA GLN A 329 -14.03 -6.65 13.66
C GLN A 329 -15.05 -5.90 12.84
N ARG A 330 -16.22 -6.53 12.66
CA ARG A 330 -17.38 -5.85 12.08
C ARG A 330 -17.69 -4.60 12.89
N ALA A 331 -17.35 -3.45 12.33
CA ALA A 331 -17.84 -2.19 12.82
C ALA A 331 -19.32 -2.06 12.46
N THR A 332 -20.12 -1.56 13.39
CA THR A 332 -21.54 -1.23 13.14
C THR A 332 -21.71 0.05 12.31
N GLU A 333 -20.63 0.82 12.11
CA GLU A 333 -20.61 2.10 11.39
C GLU A 333 -19.31 2.20 10.58
N ALA A 334 -19.39 2.79 9.39
CA ALA A 334 -18.28 3.16 8.54
C ALA A 334 -17.23 4.01 9.29
N GLN A 335 -15.97 3.57 9.36
CA GLN A 335 -14.87 4.38 9.92
C GLN A 335 -14.14 5.11 8.82
N VAL A 336 -14.30 6.44 8.73
CA VAL A 336 -13.53 7.32 7.84
C VAL A 336 -12.08 7.39 8.31
N HIS A 337 -11.14 6.98 7.45
CA HIS A 337 -9.71 7.03 7.73
C HIS A 337 -9.03 8.26 7.12
N ASP A 338 -8.84 9.30 7.93
CA ASP A 338 -7.90 10.38 7.64
C ASP A 338 -6.49 9.96 8.09
N VAL A 339 -5.70 9.40 7.18
CA VAL A 339 -4.30 9.06 7.47
C VAL A 339 -3.43 10.27 7.12
N ALA A 340 -3.16 11.13 8.11
CA ALA A 340 -2.10 12.15 8.07
C ALA A 340 -2.15 13.17 6.90
N GLU A 341 -3.29 13.82 6.69
CA GLU A 341 -3.50 14.87 5.65
C GLU A 341 -3.45 14.35 4.18
N GLU A 342 -3.33 13.04 3.96
CA GLU A 342 -3.32 12.42 2.64
C GLU A 342 -4.47 11.40 2.51
N GLN A 343 -5.20 11.46 1.40
CA GLN A 343 -6.27 10.50 1.13
C GLN A 343 -5.64 9.17 0.69
N VAL A 344 -6.02 8.06 1.32
CA VAL A 344 -5.48 6.71 1.06
C VAL A 344 -6.65 5.74 0.92
N ILE A 345 -6.53 4.80 -0.02
CA ILE A 345 -7.48 3.69 -0.18
C ILE A 345 -6.97 2.52 0.65
N VAL A 346 -7.76 2.07 1.62
CA VAL A 346 -7.42 0.87 2.41
C VAL A 346 -8.11 -0.33 1.79
N CYS A 347 -7.38 -1.35 1.42
CA CYS A 347 -7.92 -2.63 0.97
C CYS A 347 -7.92 -3.63 2.14
N PRO A 348 -8.94 -4.48 2.28
CA PRO A 348 -8.91 -5.49 3.31
C PRO A 348 -7.78 -6.49 3.05
N ALA A 349 -7.40 -7.21 4.10
CA ALA A 349 -6.29 -8.14 4.01
C ALA A 349 -6.66 -9.34 3.12
N GLU A 350 -5.85 -9.63 2.11
CA GLU A 350 -5.93 -10.92 1.42
C GLU A 350 -5.53 -12.03 2.39
N THR A 351 -6.41 -13.01 2.56
CA THR A 351 -6.10 -14.24 3.29
C THR A 351 -5.84 -15.35 2.27
N LYS A 352 -4.56 -15.68 2.05
CA LYS A 352 -4.12 -16.84 1.27
C LYS A 352 -4.48 -18.13 2.02
N SER A 353 -4.54 -18.07 3.35
CA SER A 353 -4.96 -19.16 4.22
C SER A 353 -6.47 -19.14 4.44
N ALA A 354 -7.19 -20.16 3.93
CA ALA A 354 -8.60 -20.35 4.23
C ALA A 354 -8.84 -20.44 5.75
N SER A 355 -9.50 -19.42 6.31
CA SER A 355 -10.21 -19.35 7.59
C SER A 355 -9.63 -20.12 8.81
N PRO A 356 -9.45 -19.49 9.99
CA PRO A 356 -8.97 -20.15 11.21
C PRO A 356 -9.93 -21.20 11.82
N ASN A 357 -11.02 -21.55 11.12
CA ASN A 357 -11.91 -22.67 11.47
C ASN A 357 -11.53 -23.99 10.77
N GLY A 358 -10.32 -24.13 10.25
CA GLY A 358 -9.76 -25.40 9.80
C GLY A 358 -9.62 -26.39 10.96
N GLY A 359 -10.71 -27.11 11.26
CA GLY A 359 -10.64 -28.34 12.02
C GLY A 359 -10.05 -29.44 11.16
N ASP A 360 -8.96 -30.02 11.65
CA ASP A 360 -8.71 -31.47 11.66
C ASP A 360 -8.07 -31.85 13.01
#